data_AF-A0A519TQP7-F1
#
_entry.id   AF-A0A519TQP7-F1
#
_cell.length_a   1.000
_cell.length_b   1.000
_cell.length_c   1.000
_cell.angle_alpha   90.00
_cell.angle_beta   90.00
_cell.angle_gamma   90.00
#
_symmetry.space_group_name_H-M   'P 1'
#
loop_
_entity.id
_entity.type
_entity.pdbx_description
1 polymer ?
#
loop_
_entity_poly.entity_id
_entity_poly.type
_entity_poly.pdbx_seq_one_letter_code
_entity_poly.pdbx_strand_id
1 'polypeptide(L)' 'MNTRLALVLFLVGLGLVLLAALVKILHWPGADIVIILGMVLQVAGGLLFLYKLLAKSGIKKA' A
#
# COMPACT_ATOMS: atom_id res chain seq x y z
N MET A 1 -14.06 -4.57 7.79
CA MET A 1 -13.38 -4.37 6.47
C MET A 1 -13.10 -5.73 5.81
N ASN A 2 -13.68 -5.97 4.64
CA ASN A 2 -13.57 -7.24 3.91
C ASN A 2 -12.11 -7.45 3.44
N THR A 3 -11.60 -8.68 3.45
CA THR A 3 -10.21 -9.00 3.04
C THR A 3 -9.93 -8.56 1.59
N ARG A 4 -10.95 -8.61 0.74
CA ARG A 4 -10.92 -8.10 -0.64
C ARG A 4 -10.59 -6.61 -0.67
N LEU A 5 -11.12 -5.84 0.27
CA LEU A 5 -10.89 -4.40 0.36
C LEU A 5 -9.44 -4.07 0.76
N ALA A 6 -8.85 -4.87 1.65
CA ALA A 6 -7.44 -4.74 2.03
C ALA A 6 -6.49 -5.06 0.87
N LEU A 7 -6.83 -6.06 0.05
CA LEU A 7 -6.12 -6.40 -1.19
C LEU A 7 -6.20 -5.28 -2.23
N VAL A 8 -7.39 -4.71 -2.43
CA VAL A 8 -7.60 -3.59 -3.36
C VAL A 8 -6.79 -2.36 -2.92
N LEU A 9 -6.81 -2.01 -1.62
CA LEU A 9 -6.00 -0.92 -1.07
C LEU A 9 -4.49 -1.13 -1.30
N PHE A 10 -4.01 -2.35 -1.11
CA PHE A 10 -2.61 -2.69 -1.36
C PHE A 10 -2.23 -2.56 -2.84
N LEU A 11 -3.05 -3.07 -3.76
CA LEU A 11 -2.83 -2.98 -5.20
C LEU A 11 -2.89 -1.53 -5.71
N VAL A 12 -3.83 -0.74 -5.21
CA VAL A 12 -3.95 0.69 -5.54
C VAL A 12 -2.73 1.47 -5.03
N GLY A 13 -2.27 1.19 -3.81
CA GLY A 13 -1.04 1.79 -3.27
C GLY A 13 0.20 1.44 -4.11
N LEU A 14 0.31 0.20 -4.57
CA LEU A 14 1.39 -0.25 -5.46
C LEU A 14 1.35 0.47 -6.81
N GLY A 15 0.16 0.64 -7.41
CA GLY A 15 -0.02 1.41 -8.63
C GLY A 15 0.36 2.89 -8.48
N LEU A 16 0.00 3.51 -7.35
CA LEU A 16 0.38 4.89 -7.04
C LEU A 16 1.90 5.06 -6.93
N VAL A 17 2.60 4.11 -6.29
CA VAL A 17 4.05 4.15 -6.15
C VAL A 17 4.75 3.98 -7.49
N LEU A 18 4.25 3.12 -8.38
CA LEU A 18 4.79 2.97 -9.74
C LEU A 18 4.62 4.26 -10.57
N LEU A 19 3.45 4.89 -10.49
CA LEU A 19 3.21 6.18 -11.13
C LEU A 19 4.13 7.28 -10.55
N ALA A 20 4.28 7.32 -9.24
CA ALA A 20 5.14 8.28 -8.57
C ALA A 20 6.63 8.08 -8.94
N ALA A 21 7.09 6.83 -9.04
CA ALA A 21 8.43 6.50 -9.52
C ALA A 21 8.66 6.96 -10.96
N LEU A 22 7.66 6.81 -11.83
CA LEU A 22 7.71 7.31 -13.21
C LEU A 22 7.84 8.84 -13.25
N VAL A 23 7.06 9.55 -12.43
CA VAL A 23 7.12 11.03 -12.32
C VAL A 23 8.50 11.49 -11.83
N LYS A 24 9.17 10.73 -10.96
CA LYS A 24 10.55 11.02 -10.52
C LYS A 24 11.60 10.77 -11.59
N ILE A 25 11.44 9.72 -12.40
CA ILE A 25 12.30 9.49 -13.58
C ILE A 25 12.16 10.65 -14.58
N LEU A 26 10.94 11.18 -14.74
CA LEU A 26 10.65 12.34 -15.59
C LEU A 26 11.12 13.69 -15.01
N HIS A 27 11.78 13.71 -13.84
CA HIS A 27 12.29 14.91 -13.16
C HIS A 27 11.23 16.00 -12.90
N TRP A 28 9.96 15.60 -12.83
CA TRP A 28 8.88 16.57 -12.68
C TRP A 28 8.95 17.26 -11.30
N PRO A 29 8.79 18.59 -11.23
CA PRO A 29 8.85 19.32 -9.96
C PRO A 29 7.73 18.83 -9.04
N GLY A 30 8.07 18.39 -7.83
CA GLY A 30 7.13 17.83 -6.86
C GLY A 30 7.00 16.29 -6.87
N ALA A 31 7.82 15.58 -7.67
CA ALA A 31 7.84 14.12 -7.71
C ALA A 31 8.08 13.47 -6.33
N ASP A 32 8.91 14.09 -5.49
CA ASP A 32 9.21 13.59 -4.15
C ASP A 32 7.97 13.53 -3.25
N ILE A 33 7.09 14.53 -3.35
CA ILE A 33 5.87 14.62 -2.54
C ILE A 33 4.90 13.49 -2.94
N VAL A 34 4.77 13.23 -4.24
CA VAL A 34 3.92 12.18 -4.79
C VAL A 34 4.44 10.79 -4.39
N ILE A 35 5.76 10.58 -4.39
CA ILE A 35 6.37 9.32 -3.93
C ILE A 35 6.15 9.10 -2.44
N ILE A 36 6.35 10.13 -1.61
CA ILE A 36 6.15 10.03 -0.16
C ILE A 36 4.69 9.66 0.14
N LEU A 37 3.73 10.33 -0.51
CA LEU A 37 2.30 10.00 -0.36
C LEU A 37 1.99 8.57 -0.81
N GLY A 38 2.51 8.14 -1.96
CA GLY A 38 2.34 6.78 -2.46
C GLY A 38 2.91 5.72 -1.51
N MET A 39 4.12 5.96 -0.99
CA MET A 39 4.78 5.06 -0.04
C MET A 39 4.00 4.93 1.27
N VAL A 40 3.52 6.04 1.84
CA VAL A 40 2.72 6.01 3.07
C VAL A 40 1.46 5.18 2.87
N LEU A 41 0.77 5.36 1.73
CA LEU A 41 -0.43 4.60 1.40
C LEU A 41 -0.12 3.11 1.21
N GLN A 42 0.99 2.79 0.55
CA GLN A 42 1.41 1.41 0.30
C GLN A 42 1.81 0.69 1.59
N VAL A 43 2.58 1.35 2.47
CA VAL A 43 2.98 0.79 3.77
C VAL A 43 1.76 0.63 4.67
N ALA A 44 0.87 1.63 4.75
CA ALA A 44 -0.35 1.53 5.54
C ALA A 44 -1.27 0.40 5.04
N GLY A 45 -1.51 0.31 3.73
CA GLY A 45 -2.31 -0.75 3.12
C GLY A 45 -1.69 -2.15 3.29
N GLY A 46 -0.37 -2.25 3.11
CA GLY A 46 0.39 -3.47 3.32
C GLY A 46 0.37 -3.94 4.77
N LEU A 47 0.58 -3.03 5.73
CA LEU A 47 0.56 -3.33 7.15
C LEU A 47 -0.82 -3.78 7.62
N LEU A 48 -1.89 -3.15 7.12
CA LEU A 48 -3.27 -3.51 7.46
C LEU A 48 -3.68 -4.85 6.82
N PHE A 49 -3.17 -5.15 5.61
CA PHE A 49 -3.29 -6.47 4.98
C PHE A 49 -2.53 -7.55 5.77
N LEU A 50 -1.27 -7.27 6.18
CA LEU A 50 -0.45 -8.17 6.97
C LEU A 50 -1.08 -8.44 8.33
N TYR A 51 -1.56 -7.40 9.02
CA TYR A 51 -2.29 -7.51 10.27
C TYR A 51 -3.51 -8.39 10.12
N LYS A 52 -4.28 -8.26 9.03
CA LYS A 52 -5.42 -9.14 8.75
C LYS A 52 -5.01 -10.56 8.39
N LEU A 53 -3.92 -10.75 7.67
CA LEU A 53 -3.41 -12.07 7.34
C LEU A 53 -3.00 -12.82 8.61
N LEU A 54 -2.26 -12.14 9.49
CA LEU A 54 -1.83 -12.66 10.79
C LEU A 54 -3.00 -12.85 11.76
N ALA A 55 -3.90 -11.87 11.88
CA ALA A 55 -5.09 -11.97 12.73
C ALA A 55 -6.07 -13.06 12.25
N LYS A 56 -6.15 -13.32 10.94
CA LYS A 56 -6.94 -14.43 10.37
C LYS A 56 -6.23 -15.78 10.49
N SER A 57 -4.91 -15.78 10.70
CA SER A 57 -4.07 -16.98 10.85
C SER A 57 -3.87 -17.40 12.32
N GLY A 58 -4.31 -16.61 13.30
CA GLY A 58 -3.84 -16.73 14.70
C GLY A 58 -4.88 -16.94 15.80
N ILE A 59 -6.17 -17.20 15.51
CA ILE A 59 -7.14 -17.64 16.53
C ILE A 59 -7.99 -18.81 15.99
N LYS A 60 -7.34 -19.93 15.65
CA LYS A 60 -7.86 -21.20 16.15
C LYS A 60 -7.36 -21.29 17.58
N LYS A 61 -8.17 -20.80 18.54
CA LYS A 61 -8.04 -21.21 19.94
C LYS A 61 -8.20 -22.74 19.91
N ALA A 62 -7.09 -23.45 20.05
CA ALA A 62 -7.10 -24.80 20.58
C ALA A 62 -7.55 -24.74 22.04
#